data_AF-A0A3A6RLL8-F1
#
_entry.id   AF-A0A3A6RLL8-F1
#
_cell.length_a   1.000
_cell.length_b   1.000
_cell.length_c   1.000
_cell.angle_alpha   90.00
_cell.angle_beta   90.00
_cell.angle_gamma   90.00
#
_symmetry.space_group_name_H-M   'P 1'
#
loop_
_entity.id
_entity.type
_entity.pdbx_description
1 polymer ?
#
loop_
_entity_poly.entity_id
_entity_poly.type
_entity_poly.pdbx_seq_one_letter_code
_entity_poly.pdbx_strand_id
1 'polypeptide(L)'
;MDLFSRLRHSLFVGLCLSPLAGAQASDCNQYEPADANLSGTLTRQVFPGPPGFEDVVTGDEPQVGFYLSLAEPLCMKGNENEADIDVEDNETLVQLVLQPTDYDNLRPYLDQPVVLKGTLFGAVTGFHHTQVLMQQVQLVSGMAGAPVDCELLNQKVGMHEEAYSPSLQGKIIGGKAWIYQAPNPTCTSKHEFLPQGTAVSVTSIASGGWVRAEFAGAGGKPQSVWLDQAQVVLGLGDAEE
;
A
#
# COMPACT_ATOMS: atom_id res chain seq x y z
N MET A 1 37.22 2.64 83.18
CA MET A 1 37.43 3.97 82.57
C MET A 1 37.09 3.82 81.10
N ASP A 2 35.88 4.28 80.75
CA ASP A 2 35.50 5.01 79.53
C ASP A 2 36.08 4.54 78.18
N LEU A 3 35.33 4.41 77.08
CA LEU A 3 34.24 5.27 76.64
C LEU A 3 33.54 4.61 75.43
N PHE A 4 32.21 4.63 75.42
CA PHE A 4 31.38 4.37 74.23
C PHE A 4 31.65 5.41 73.13
N SER A 5 31.76 5.03 71.85
CA SER A 5 31.35 5.95 70.76
C SER A 5 31.06 5.28 69.41
N ARG A 6 29.75 5.13 69.20
CA ARG A 6 28.93 5.18 67.99
C ARG A 6 29.57 5.08 66.60
N LEU A 7 29.24 3.96 65.99
CA LEU A 7 29.00 3.70 64.58
C LEU A 7 28.25 4.85 63.88
N ARG A 8 28.85 5.47 62.85
CA ARG A 8 28.18 6.37 61.90
C ARG A 8 28.22 5.72 60.51
N HIS A 9 27.14 5.04 60.14
CA HIS A 9 26.90 4.66 58.75
C HIS A 9 26.38 5.89 58.02
N SER A 10 27.24 6.53 57.22
CA SER A 10 26.83 7.56 56.27
C SER A 10 26.07 6.90 55.12
N LEU A 11 24.74 6.97 55.16
CA LEU A 11 23.89 6.61 54.04
C LEU A 11 24.03 7.69 52.96
N PHE A 12 24.94 7.50 51.99
CA PHE A 12 24.99 8.31 50.78
C PHE A 12 23.81 7.93 49.89
N VAL A 13 22.70 8.68 50.00
CA VAL A 13 21.62 8.65 49.01
C VAL A 13 22.14 9.35 47.76
N GLY A 14 22.66 8.58 46.81
CA GLY A 14 23.00 9.06 45.48
C GLY A 14 21.73 9.45 44.74
N LEU A 15 21.44 10.74 44.70
CA LEU A 15 20.38 11.31 43.87
C LEU A 15 20.82 11.18 42.41
N CYS A 16 20.39 10.11 41.74
CA CYS A 16 20.51 9.98 40.29
C CYS A 16 19.70 11.10 39.63
N LEU A 17 20.36 12.20 39.28
CA LEU A 17 19.83 13.16 38.32
C LEU A 17 19.80 12.47 36.94
N SER A 18 18.71 11.78 36.65
CA SER A 18 18.40 11.35 35.29
C SER A 18 18.17 12.62 34.45
N PRO A 19 18.91 12.84 33.34
CA PRO A 19 18.59 13.92 32.44
C PRO A 19 17.19 13.65 31.85
N LEU A 20 16.26 14.57 32.08
CA LEU A 20 15.02 14.61 31.31
C LEU A 20 15.40 14.88 29.86
N ALA A 21 15.39 13.84 29.03
CA ALA A 21 15.39 14.00 27.59
C ALA A 21 14.08 14.71 27.23
N GLY A 22 14.17 16.01 26.91
CA GLY A 22 13.03 16.75 26.40
C GLY A 22 12.59 16.12 25.08
N ALA A 23 11.35 15.65 25.01
CA ALA A 23 10.72 15.29 23.75
C ALA A 23 10.70 16.55 22.87
N GLN A 24 11.50 16.55 21.80
CA GLN A 24 11.40 17.55 20.76
C GLN A 24 10.10 17.23 20.01
N ALA A 25 9.07 18.06 20.17
CA ALA A 25 7.93 18.01 19.26
C ALA A 25 8.45 18.38 17.87
N SER A 26 8.42 17.45 16.92
CA SER A 26 8.69 17.78 15.53
C SER A 26 7.61 18.73 15.04
N ASP A 27 8.00 19.79 14.31
CA ASP A 27 7.03 20.64 13.62
C ASP A 27 6.19 19.80 12.66
N CYS A 28 4.88 19.98 12.68
CA CYS A 28 3.96 19.26 11.79
C CYS A 28 4.18 19.67 10.33
N ASN A 29 3.87 18.74 9.41
CA ASN A 29 4.00 18.98 7.97
C ASN A 29 3.03 20.09 7.52
N GLN A 30 3.34 20.71 6.39
CA GLN A 30 2.49 21.73 5.78
C GLN A 30 2.08 21.26 4.38
N TYR A 31 0.90 21.69 3.94
CA TYR A 31 0.52 21.58 2.55
C TYR A 31 1.44 22.40 1.65
N GLU A 32 1.34 22.18 0.35
CA GLU A 32 2.08 22.90 -0.67
C GLU A 32 1.99 24.43 -0.48
N PRO A 33 3.07 25.17 -0.81
CA PRO A 33 4.25 24.77 -1.60
C PRO A 33 5.39 24.14 -0.78
N ALA A 34 5.20 23.87 0.51
CA ALA A 34 6.25 23.28 1.34
C ALA A 34 6.57 21.83 0.91
N ASP A 35 7.86 21.50 0.87
CA ASP A 35 8.31 20.12 0.74
C ASP A 35 8.11 19.35 2.06
N ALA A 36 7.65 18.11 1.97
CA ALA A 36 7.59 17.16 3.07
C ALA A 36 8.53 15.97 2.81
N ASN A 37 9.08 15.39 3.88
CA ASN A 37 9.78 14.11 3.83
C ASN A 37 9.02 13.13 4.73
N LEU A 38 8.36 12.14 4.14
CA LEU A 38 7.57 11.16 4.88
C LEU A 38 8.27 9.80 4.84
N SER A 39 8.34 9.16 6.01
CA SER A 39 8.85 7.79 6.16
C SER A 39 7.69 6.84 6.36
N GLY A 40 7.71 5.70 5.68
CA GLY A 40 6.68 4.68 5.79
C GLY A 40 7.00 3.45 4.97
N THR A 41 6.05 2.54 4.85
CA THR A 41 6.13 1.39 3.94
C THR A 41 5.44 1.76 2.64
N LEU A 42 6.14 1.62 1.51
CA LEU A 42 5.52 1.78 0.20
C LEU A 42 4.61 0.58 -0.07
N THR A 43 3.34 0.82 -0.32
CA THR A 43 2.35 -0.24 -0.55
C THR A 43 1.60 -0.01 -1.86
N ARG A 44 1.09 -1.08 -2.43
CA ARG A 44 0.12 -1.04 -3.54
C ARG A 44 -1.26 -1.32 -2.96
N GLN A 45 -2.25 -0.49 -3.29
CA GLN A 45 -3.63 -0.68 -2.82
C GLN A 45 -4.60 -0.68 -4.00
N VAL A 46 -5.75 -1.33 -3.81
CA VAL A 46 -6.87 -1.34 -4.76
C VAL A 46 -8.07 -0.70 -4.08
N PHE A 47 -8.66 0.28 -4.73
CA PHE A 47 -9.89 0.93 -4.29
C PHE A 47 -10.97 0.82 -5.37
N PRO A 48 -12.26 0.83 -4.98
CA PRO A 48 -13.36 0.84 -5.93
C PRO A 48 -13.40 2.18 -6.68
N GLY A 49 -13.49 2.08 -8.01
CA GLY A 49 -13.71 3.20 -8.92
C GLY A 49 -15.15 3.27 -9.44
N PRO A 50 -15.37 3.91 -10.59
CA PRO A 50 -16.68 3.94 -11.23
C PRO A 50 -17.27 2.54 -11.49
N PRO A 51 -18.61 2.44 -11.59
CA PRO A 51 -19.58 3.52 -11.46
C PRO A 51 -19.98 3.86 -10.02
N GLY A 52 -19.84 2.91 -9.08
CA GLY A 52 -20.35 3.03 -7.70
C GLY A 52 -19.37 3.63 -6.70
N PHE A 53 -18.06 3.38 -6.87
CA PHE A 53 -17.01 3.68 -5.88
C PHE A 53 -17.27 3.04 -4.51
N GLU A 54 -17.93 1.87 -4.49
CA GLU A 54 -18.36 1.16 -3.28
C GLU A 54 -17.61 -0.16 -3.12
N ASP A 55 -17.59 -1.02 -4.14
CA ASP A 55 -17.03 -2.37 -4.02
C ASP A 55 -16.63 -2.98 -5.37
N VAL A 56 -15.34 -3.26 -5.52
CA VAL A 56 -14.74 -3.92 -6.69
C VAL A 56 -15.32 -5.32 -6.94
N VAL A 57 -15.77 -6.04 -5.90
CA VAL A 57 -16.37 -7.38 -6.03
C VAL A 57 -17.76 -7.30 -6.67
N THR A 58 -18.42 -6.15 -6.58
CA THR A 58 -19.77 -5.94 -7.13
C THR A 58 -19.81 -5.29 -8.52
N GLY A 59 -18.65 -5.04 -9.14
CA GLY A 59 -18.56 -4.54 -10.52
C GLY A 59 -17.87 -3.21 -10.70
N ASP A 60 -17.43 -2.56 -9.62
CA ASP A 60 -16.67 -1.32 -9.73
C ASP A 60 -15.28 -1.56 -10.34
N GLU A 61 -14.84 -0.60 -11.16
CA GLU A 61 -13.53 -0.63 -11.79
C GLU A 61 -12.44 -0.55 -10.70
N PRO A 62 -11.52 -1.53 -10.63
CA PRO A 62 -10.45 -1.50 -9.64
C PRO A 62 -9.44 -0.40 -9.97
N GLN A 63 -9.34 0.59 -9.09
CA GLN A 63 -8.32 1.64 -9.17
C GLN A 63 -7.12 1.23 -8.33
N VAL A 64 -5.97 1.11 -8.99
CA VAL A 64 -4.74 0.70 -8.32
C VAL A 64 -3.75 1.86 -8.28
N GLY A 65 -3.30 2.19 -7.07
CA GLY A 65 -2.31 3.21 -6.81
C GLY A 65 -1.20 2.73 -5.88
N PHE A 66 -0.13 3.53 -5.79
CA PHE A 66 0.87 3.39 -4.74
C PHE A 66 0.56 4.35 -3.61
N TYR A 67 0.79 3.89 -2.38
CA TYR A 67 0.48 4.59 -1.16
C TYR A 67 1.64 4.45 -0.19
N LEU A 68 1.87 5.47 0.63
CA LEU A 68 2.81 5.39 1.74
C LEU A 68 2.02 5.11 3.02
N SER A 69 2.21 3.93 3.60
CA SER A 69 1.66 3.56 4.90
C SER A 69 2.60 4.03 6.01
N LEU A 70 2.13 4.94 6.86
CA LEU A 70 2.87 5.57 7.94
C LEU A 70 2.76 4.72 9.22
N ALA A 71 3.83 4.70 10.01
CA ALA A 71 3.83 4.02 11.31
C ALA A 71 3.08 4.79 12.40
N GLU A 72 2.98 6.11 12.24
CA GLU A 72 2.28 7.04 13.12
C GLU A 72 1.35 7.93 12.28
N PRO A 73 0.23 8.41 12.83
CA PRO A 73 -0.64 9.34 12.15
C PRO A 73 0.09 10.59 11.64
N LEU A 74 -0.32 11.06 10.47
CA LEU A 74 0.29 12.21 9.82
C LEU A 74 -0.03 13.49 10.59
N CYS A 75 0.97 14.14 11.19
CA CYS A 75 0.77 15.48 11.71
C CYS A 75 0.81 16.52 10.58
N MET A 76 -0.31 17.20 10.38
CA MET A 76 -0.47 18.31 9.43
C MET A 76 -0.77 19.61 10.15
N LYS A 77 -0.34 20.71 9.53
CA LYS A 77 -0.73 22.07 9.86
C LYS A 77 -1.43 22.68 8.65
N GLY A 78 -2.70 23.00 8.80
CA GLY A 78 -3.48 23.69 7.77
C GLY A 78 -2.87 25.04 7.37
N ASN A 79 -3.26 25.53 6.20
CA ASN A 79 -2.89 26.85 5.69
C ASN A 79 -4.13 27.62 5.20
N GLU A 80 -3.94 28.85 4.71
CA GLU A 80 -5.06 29.71 4.25
C GLU A 80 -5.80 29.20 3.01
N ASN A 81 -5.18 28.29 2.24
CA ASN A 81 -5.73 27.74 0.99
C ASN A 81 -6.39 26.37 1.20
N GLU A 82 -5.97 25.64 2.23
CA GLU A 82 -6.52 24.37 2.68
C GLU A 82 -7.09 24.51 4.09
N ALA A 83 -7.77 25.63 4.33
CA ALA A 83 -8.31 25.99 5.63
C ALA A 83 -9.37 24.96 6.07
N ASP A 84 -9.15 24.39 7.25
CA ASP A 84 -10.06 23.51 8.02
C ASP A 84 -10.28 22.09 7.49
N ILE A 85 -9.30 21.48 6.81
CA ILE A 85 -9.17 20.02 6.85
C ILE A 85 -8.19 19.71 7.98
N ASP A 86 -8.71 19.66 9.21
CA ASP A 86 -8.08 18.84 10.24
C ASP A 86 -8.08 17.44 9.65
N VAL A 87 -6.92 17.02 9.11
CA VAL A 87 -6.69 15.63 8.73
C VAL A 87 -7.10 14.83 9.95
N GLU A 88 -8.01 13.87 9.78
CA GLU A 88 -8.43 13.06 10.90
C GLU A 88 -7.20 12.61 11.69
N ASP A 89 -7.24 12.73 13.02
CA ASP A 89 -6.09 12.52 13.92
C ASP A 89 -5.38 11.16 13.75
N ASN A 90 -5.87 10.29 12.87
CA ASN A 90 -5.43 8.93 12.59
C ASN A 90 -5.12 8.64 11.10
N GLU A 91 -5.01 9.64 10.22
CA GLU A 91 -4.60 9.39 8.83
C GLU A 91 -3.19 8.79 8.78
N THR A 92 -3.09 7.56 8.30
CA THR A 92 -1.84 6.78 8.25
C THR A 92 -1.53 6.33 6.83
N LEU A 93 -2.33 6.75 5.84
CA LEU A 93 -2.15 6.38 4.45
C LEU A 93 -2.09 7.63 3.58
N VAL A 94 -1.00 7.78 2.83
CA VAL A 94 -0.84 8.90 1.88
C VAL A 94 -0.87 8.34 0.48
N GLN A 95 -1.84 8.74 -0.33
CA GLN A 95 -1.88 8.40 -1.76
C GLN A 95 -0.78 9.15 -2.51
N LEU A 96 -0.06 8.42 -3.36
CA LEU A 96 0.95 9.01 -4.23
C LEU A 96 0.34 9.36 -5.59
N VAL A 97 0.50 10.60 -6.01
CA VAL A 97 0.16 11.05 -7.37
C VAL A 97 1.39 10.90 -8.25
N LEU A 98 1.38 9.87 -9.08
CA LEU A 98 2.55 9.38 -9.82
C LEU A 98 2.37 9.47 -11.33
N GLN A 99 3.44 9.82 -12.04
CA GLN A 99 3.54 9.61 -13.48
C GLN A 99 3.92 8.14 -13.78
N PRO A 100 3.72 7.65 -15.02
CA PRO A 100 4.07 6.27 -15.37
C PRO A 100 5.52 5.89 -15.05
N THR A 101 6.46 6.81 -15.24
CA THR A 101 7.88 6.59 -14.90
C THR A 101 8.13 6.47 -13.40
N ASP A 102 7.33 7.15 -12.57
CA ASP A 102 7.49 7.10 -11.13
C ASP A 102 7.04 5.74 -10.58
N TYR A 103 5.97 5.17 -11.15
CA TYR A 103 5.59 3.78 -10.87
C TYR A 103 6.73 2.81 -11.16
N ASP A 104 7.40 2.95 -12.31
CA ASP A 104 8.53 2.08 -12.66
C ASP A 104 9.71 2.22 -11.69
N ASN A 105 10.01 3.46 -11.28
CA ASN A 105 11.09 3.76 -10.35
C ASN A 105 10.81 3.28 -8.92
N LEU A 106 9.56 3.32 -8.47
CA LEU A 106 9.15 2.96 -7.12
C LEU A 106 8.82 1.48 -6.97
N ARG A 107 8.48 0.76 -8.05
CA ARG A 107 8.11 -0.66 -8.01
C ARG A 107 9.11 -1.57 -7.28
N PRO A 108 10.44 -1.40 -7.38
CA PRO A 108 11.41 -2.21 -6.64
C PRO A 108 11.32 -2.06 -5.11
N TYR A 109 10.64 -1.03 -4.62
CA TYR A 109 10.51 -0.70 -3.20
C TYR A 109 9.13 -1.04 -2.64
N LEU A 110 8.25 -1.68 -3.41
CA LEU A 110 6.96 -2.15 -2.90
C LEU A 110 7.16 -3.10 -1.71
N ASP A 111 6.33 -2.90 -0.69
CA ASP A 111 6.35 -3.56 0.60
C ASP A 111 7.64 -3.33 1.41
N GLN A 112 8.45 -2.33 1.02
CA GLN A 112 9.67 -1.94 1.71
C GLN A 112 9.50 -0.62 2.45
N PRO A 113 10.25 -0.42 3.56
CA PRO A 113 10.37 0.89 4.18
C PRO A 113 11.12 1.85 3.26
N VAL A 114 10.55 3.04 3.07
CA VAL A 114 11.09 4.12 2.25
C VAL A 114 10.94 5.47 2.96
N VAL A 115 11.75 6.42 2.51
CA VAL A 115 11.55 7.86 2.75
C VAL A 115 11.30 8.51 1.41
N LEU A 116 10.15 9.17 1.29
CA LEU A 116 9.73 9.88 0.09
C LEU A 116 9.72 11.39 0.37
N LYS A 117 10.15 12.15 -0.62
CA LYS A 117 10.06 13.60 -0.66
C LYS A 117 9.03 14.03 -1.70
N GLY A 118 8.25 15.07 -1.41
CA GLY A 118 7.33 15.69 -2.36
C GLY A 118 6.61 16.87 -1.73
N THR A 119 5.57 17.37 -2.37
CA THR A 119 4.63 18.34 -1.76
C THR A 119 3.32 17.64 -1.42
N LEU A 120 2.67 18.09 -0.35
CA LEU A 120 1.41 17.55 0.14
C LEU A 120 0.24 18.43 -0.27
N PHE A 121 -0.90 17.84 -0.59
CA PHE A 121 -2.14 18.56 -0.88
C PHE A 121 -3.36 17.72 -0.48
N GLY A 122 -4.47 18.38 -0.19
CA GLY A 122 -5.73 17.75 0.20
C GLY A 122 -6.45 17.04 -0.95
N ALA A 123 -7.31 16.08 -0.60
CA ALA A 123 -8.20 15.44 -1.56
C ALA A 123 -9.19 16.44 -2.20
N VAL A 124 -9.31 16.43 -3.53
CA VAL A 124 -10.22 17.35 -4.25
C VAL A 124 -11.18 16.65 -5.22
N THR A 125 -10.97 15.37 -5.53
CA THR A 125 -11.82 14.60 -6.44
C THR A 125 -12.27 13.28 -5.81
N GLY A 126 -13.33 12.67 -6.33
CA GLY A 126 -13.76 11.32 -5.95
C GLY A 126 -12.79 10.19 -6.36
N PHE A 127 -11.68 10.52 -7.03
CA PHE A 127 -10.60 9.59 -7.37
C PHE A 127 -9.45 9.65 -6.36
N HIS A 128 -9.56 10.50 -5.33
CA HIS A 128 -8.62 10.56 -4.23
C HIS A 128 -9.17 9.72 -3.09
N HIS A 129 -8.40 8.70 -2.69
CA HIS A 129 -8.78 7.64 -1.76
C HIS A 129 -8.21 7.85 -0.34
N THR A 130 -7.43 8.93 -0.14
CA THR A 130 -6.91 9.36 1.17
C THR A 130 -7.13 10.86 1.34
N GLN A 131 -7.13 11.37 2.57
CA GLN A 131 -7.36 12.81 2.80
C GLN A 131 -6.19 13.66 2.34
N VAL A 132 -4.96 13.14 2.52
CA VAL A 132 -3.72 13.79 2.09
C VAL A 132 -3.06 12.97 0.99
N LEU A 133 -2.59 13.67 -0.04
CA LEU A 133 -1.86 13.09 -1.15
C LEU A 133 -0.46 13.71 -1.25
N MET A 134 0.48 12.97 -1.81
CA MET A 134 1.81 13.48 -2.15
C MET A 134 2.01 13.51 -3.66
N GLN A 135 2.46 14.65 -4.17
CA GLN A 135 2.87 14.81 -5.57
C GLN A 135 4.34 15.19 -5.69
N GLN A 136 4.86 15.17 -6.92
CA GLN A 136 6.28 15.43 -7.22
C GLN A 136 7.22 14.49 -6.46
N VAL A 137 6.78 13.23 -6.33
CA VAL A 137 7.37 12.23 -5.45
C VAL A 137 8.79 11.86 -5.89
N GLN A 138 9.71 11.88 -4.94
CA GLN A 138 11.11 11.48 -5.10
C GLN A 138 11.49 10.50 -4.00
N LEU A 139 12.13 9.39 -4.36
CA LEU A 139 12.74 8.50 -3.38
C LEU A 139 13.99 9.16 -2.78
N VAL A 140 13.97 9.42 -1.48
CA VAL A 140 15.14 9.91 -0.74
C VAL A 140 16.01 8.75 -0.30
N SER A 141 15.39 7.73 0.29
CA SER A 141 16.08 6.51 0.72
C SER A 141 15.11 5.33 0.77
N GLY A 142 15.64 4.14 0.54
CA GLY A 142 14.92 2.88 0.63
C GLY A 142 15.85 1.77 0.19
N MET A 143 15.61 0.56 0.66
CA MET A 143 16.28 -0.63 0.12
C MET A 143 15.29 -1.32 -0.80
N ALA A 144 15.68 -1.55 -2.05
CA ALA A 144 14.86 -2.35 -2.95
C ALA A 144 14.67 -3.75 -2.35
N GLY A 145 13.49 -4.33 -2.57
CA GLY A 145 13.19 -5.68 -2.13
C GLY A 145 14.22 -6.68 -2.67
N ALA A 146 14.49 -7.72 -1.88
CA ALA A 146 15.34 -8.81 -2.33
C ALA A 146 14.75 -9.45 -3.60
N PRO A 147 15.58 -10.06 -4.47
CA PRO A 147 15.09 -10.82 -5.60
C PRO A 147 14.03 -11.84 -5.18
N VAL A 148 12.92 -11.88 -5.92
CA VAL A 148 11.76 -12.70 -5.59
C VAL A 148 11.95 -14.11 -6.15
N ASP A 149 11.84 -15.12 -5.28
CA ASP A 149 11.63 -16.51 -5.70
C ASP A 149 10.13 -16.72 -5.95
N CYS A 150 9.75 -16.70 -7.23
CA CYS A 150 8.36 -16.78 -7.66
C CYS A 150 7.70 -18.12 -7.29
N GLU A 151 8.45 -19.21 -7.32
CA GLU A 151 7.93 -20.53 -6.96
C GLU A 151 7.63 -20.58 -5.46
N LEU A 152 8.60 -20.15 -4.64
CA LEU A 152 8.42 -20.09 -3.19
C LEU A 152 7.30 -19.13 -2.78
N LEU A 153 7.19 -17.98 -3.46
CA LEU A 153 6.12 -17.01 -3.21
C LEU A 153 4.75 -17.63 -3.51
N ASN A 154 4.60 -18.28 -4.67
CA ASN A 154 3.34 -18.93 -5.05
C ASN A 154 2.95 -20.09 -4.14
N GLN A 155 3.90 -20.72 -3.44
CA GLN A 155 3.61 -21.75 -2.45
C GLN A 155 3.13 -21.19 -1.11
N LYS A 156 3.49 -19.95 -0.76
CA LYS A 156 3.23 -19.34 0.56
C LYS A 156 2.04 -18.39 0.61
N VAL A 157 1.61 -17.88 -0.54
CA VAL A 157 0.57 -16.85 -0.68
C VAL A 157 -0.78 -17.24 -0.05
N GLY A 158 -1.14 -18.53 0.01
CA GLY A 158 -2.44 -18.99 0.51
C GLY A 158 -2.80 -18.60 1.94
N MET A 159 -1.87 -18.03 2.73
CA MET A 159 -2.15 -17.48 4.07
C MET A 159 -2.64 -16.02 4.06
N HIS A 160 -2.54 -15.33 2.93
CA HIS A 160 -2.88 -13.90 2.76
C HIS A 160 -3.85 -13.70 1.58
N GLU A 161 -4.71 -14.69 1.33
CA GLU A 161 -5.71 -14.71 0.28
C GLU A 161 -7.11 -14.68 0.88
N GLU A 162 -7.97 -13.83 0.33
CA GLU A 162 -9.41 -13.95 0.47
C GLU A 162 -9.92 -14.92 -0.60
N ALA A 163 -10.34 -16.11 -0.19
CA ALA A 163 -10.80 -17.16 -1.08
C ALA A 163 -12.32 -17.12 -1.27
N TYR A 164 -12.78 -17.33 -2.50
CA TYR A 164 -14.19 -17.28 -2.87
C TYR A 164 -14.72 -18.67 -3.24
N SER A 165 -15.85 -19.05 -2.67
CA SER A 165 -16.57 -20.28 -2.98
C SER A 165 -18.08 -20.04 -2.94
N PRO A 166 -18.79 -20.03 -4.09
CA PRO A 166 -18.27 -20.26 -5.44
C PRO A 166 -17.30 -19.16 -5.89
N SER A 167 -16.48 -19.45 -6.91
CA SER A 167 -15.58 -18.46 -7.52
C SER A 167 -16.37 -17.28 -8.07
N LEU A 168 -15.81 -16.08 -7.95
CA LEU A 168 -16.37 -14.88 -8.57
C LEU A 168 -16.22 -14.94 -10.09
N GLN A 169 -17.17 -14.38 -10.82
CA GLN A 169 -17.01 -14.17 -12.25
C GLN A 169 -16.18 -12.91 -12.47
N GLY A 170 -15.28 -12.95 -13.45
CA GLY A 170 -14.49 -11.80 -13.85
C GLY A 170 -14.29 -11.74 -15.35
N LYS A 171 -13.94 -10.55 -15.83
CA LYS A 171 -13.66 -10.29 -17.24
C LYS A 171 -12.41 -9.45 -17.38
N ILE A 172 -11.56 -9.80 -18.34
CA ILE A 172 -10.37 -9.01 -18.64
C ILE A 172 -10.77 -7.66 -19.23
N ILE A 173 -10.29 -6.59 -18.62
CA ILE A 173 -10.46 -5.21 -19.08
C ILE A 173 -9.13 -4.62 -19.58
N GLY A 174 -9.21 -3.51 -20.32
CA GLY A 174 -8.04 -2.90 -20.96
C GLY A 174 -7.48 -3.73 -22.13
N GLY A 175 -6.23 -3.50 -22.53
CA GLY A 175 -5.65 -4.10 -23.75
C GLY A 175 -5.13 -5.55 -23.59
N LYS A 176 -4.26 -5.81 -22.61
CA LYS A 176 -3.63 -7.12 -22.38
C LYS A 176 -3.43 -7.36 -20.89
N ALA A 177 -3.92 -8.48 -20.37
CA ALA A 177 -3.65 -8.89 -19.00
C ALA A 177 -2.50 -9.90 -18.95
N TRP A 178 -1.34 -9.50 -18.45
CA TRP A 178 -0.18 -10.39 -18.37
C TRP A 178 -0.41 -11.51 -17.35
N ILE A 179 0.05 -12.71 -17.68
CA ILE A 179 0.01 -13.85 -16.77
C ILE A 179 1.26 -13.87 -15.90
N TYR A 180 1.04 -14.09 -14.60
CA TYR A 180 2.08 -14.19 -13.59
C TYR A 180 2.09 -15.57 -12.93
N GLN A 181 3.28 -16.02 -12.53
CA GLN A 181 3.51 -17.26 -11.79
C GLN A 181 3.19 -17.11 -10.29
N ALA A 182 3.27 -15.87 -9.78
CA ALA A 182 3.07 -15.49 -8.39
C ALA A 182 2.57 -14.04 -8.32
N PRO A 183 1.97 -13.59 -7.21
CA PRO A 183 1.44 -12.23 -7.03
C PRO A 183 2.55 -11.20 -6.84
N ASN A 184 3.40 -11.03 -7.85
CA ASN A 184 4.49 -10.06 -7.84
C ASN A 184 4.83 -9.65 -9.27
N PRO A 185 5.09 -8.35 -9.53
CA PRO A 185 5.28 -7.88 -10.90
C PRO A 185 6.55 -8.42 -11.56
N THR A 186 7.51 -8.94 -10.79
CA THR A 186 8.71 -9.61 -11.34
C THR A 186 8.44 -11.04 -11.82
N CYS A 187 7.33 -11.65 -11.39
CA CYS A 187 6.97 -13.04 -11.65
C CYS A 187 6.15 -13.23 -12.94
N THR A 188 6.38 -12.42 -13.96
CA THR A 188 5.70 -12.51 -15.26
C THR A 188 6.37 -13.53 -16.19
N SER A 189 5.58 -14.24 -17.00
CA SER A 189 6.10 -15.07 -18.10
C SER A 189 6.52 -14.25 -19.34
N LYS A 190 6.37 -12.92 -19.31
CA LYS A 190 6.71 -11.89 -20.33
C LYS A 190 6.12 -12.08 -21.74
N HIS A 191 5.51 -13.22 -22.04
CA HIS A 191 4.98 -13.56 -23.36
C HIS A 191 3.56 -14.13 -23.35
N GLU A 192 2.98 -14.43 -22.18
CA GLU A 192 1.61 -14.92 -22.07
C GLU A 192 0.71 -13.85 -21.47
N PHE A 193 -0.41 -13.59 -22.14
CA PHE A 193 -1.43 -12.65 -21.67
C PHE A 193 -2.82 -13.14 -22.09
N LEU A 194 -3.83 -12.71 -21.35
CA LEU A 194 -5.23 -12.87 -21.71
C LEU A 194 -5.70 -11.60 -22.46
N PRO A 195 -6.39 -11.75 -23.61
CA PRO A 195 -6.93 -10.61 -24.33
C PRO A 195 -8.15 -10.03 -23.61
N GLN A 196 -8.44 -8.75 -23.88
CA GLN A 196 -9.65 -8.07 -23.44
C GLN A 196 -10.90 -8.93 -23.68
N GLY A 197 -11.81 -8.93 -22.71
CA GLY A 197 -13.09 -9.62 -22.80
C GLY A 197 -13.03 -11.10 -22.47
N THR A 198 -11.84 -11.66 -22.22
CA THR A 198 -11.71 -13.05 -21.76
C THR A 198 -12.42 -13.21 -20.42
N ALA A 199 -13.34 -14.17 -20.34
CA ALA A 199 -14.00 -14.53 -19.09
C ALA A 199 -13.07 -15.39 -18.23
N VAL A 200 -13.05 -15.11 -16.93
CA VAL A 200 -12.24 -15.82 -15.94
C VAL A 200 -13.07 -16.12 -14.69
N SER A 201 -12.74 -17.21 -14.01
CA SER A 201 -13.30 -17.56 -12.70
C SER A 201 -12.30 -17.20 -11.62
N VAL A 202 -12.58 -16.18 -10.83
CA VAL A 202 -11.70 -15.68 -9.78
C VAL A 202 -11.90 -16.48 -8.50
N THR A 203 -10.85 -17.17 -8.08
CA THR A 203 -10.87 -18.08 -6.92
C THR A 203 -10.37 -17.42 -5.65
N SER A 204 -9.49 -16.43 -5.76
CA SER A 204 -9.04 -15.64 -4.62
C SER A 204 -8.47 -14.29 -5.03
N ILE A 205 -8.43 -13.37 -4.07
CA ILE A 205 -7.72 -12.08 -4.16
C ILE A 205 -6.67 -12.06 -3.05
N ALA A 206 -5.43 -11.74 -3.44
CA ALA A 206 -4.31 -11.55 -2.53
C ALA A 206 -4.01 -10.07 -2.32
N SER A 207 -3.25 -9.79 -1.26
CA SER A 207 -2.79 -8.44 -0.92
C SER A 207 -2.14 -7.71 -2.09
N GLY A 208 -2.33 -6.39 -2.15
CA GLY A 208 -1.72 -5.56 -3.18
C GLY A 208 -2.34 -5.73 -4.56
N GLY A 209 -3.56 -6.25 -4.67
CA GLY A 209 -4.35 -6.25 -5.91
C GLY A 209 -3.95 -7.34 -6.89
N TRP A 210 -3.69 -8.55 -6.39
CA TRP A 210 -3.40 -9.72 -7.21
C TRP A 210 -4.57 -10.69 -7.18
N VAL A 211 -4.98 -11.17 -8.34
CA VAL A 211 -6.13 -12.06 -8.49
C VAL A 211 -5.66 -13.43 -8.93
N ARG A 212 -6.07 -14.48 -8.23
CA ARG A 212 -5.94 -15.86 -8.71
C ARG A 212 -7.18 -16.20 -9.50
N ALA A 213 -7.00 -16.57 -10.76
CA ALA A 213 -8.09 -16.81 -11.68
C ALA A 213 -7.89 -18.10 -12.48
N GLU A 214 -8.99 -18.75 -12.83
CA GLU A 214 -9.04 -19.86 -13.76
C GLU A 214 -9.64 -19.41 -15.09
N PHE A 215 -9.08 -19.92 -16.19
CA PHE A 215 -9.63 -19.70 -17.53
C PHE A 215 -9.51 -20.97 -18.38
N ALA A 216 -10.32 -21.06 -19.44
CA ALA A 216 -10.24 -22.16 -20.39
C ALA A 216 -8.99 -22.01 -21.28
N GLY A 217 -7.95 -22.79 -20.97
CA GLY A 217 -6.73 -22.85 -21.75
C GLY A 217 -6.87 -23.61 -23.07
N ALA A 218 -5.75 -23.78 -23.77
CA ALA A 218 -5.71 -24.54 -25.02
C ALA A 218 -6.24 -25.98 -24.83
N GLY A 219 -7.19 -26.39 -25.67
CA GLY A 219 -7.85 -27.69 -25.55
C GLY A 219 -8.90 -27.79 -24.45
N GLY A 220 -9.36 -26.66 -23.90
CA GLY A 220 -10.45 -26.59 -22.92
C GLY A 220 -10.08 -27.01 -21.50
N LYS A 221 -8.78 -27.21 -21.22
CA LYS A 221 -8.32 -27.51 -19.86
C LYS A 221 -8.25 -26.22 -19.03
N PRO A 222 -8.81 -26.20 -17.80
CA PRO A 222 -8.68 -25.04 -16.94
C PRO A 222 -7.21 -24.81 -16.58
N GLN A 223 -6.79 -23.55 -16.64
CA GLN A 223 -5.47 -23.11 -16.19
C GLN A 223 -5.64 -22.07 -15.09
N SER A 224 -4.92 -22.24 -13.98
CA SER A 224 -4.87 -21.28 -12.88
C SER A 224 -3.68 -20.33 -13.06
N VAL A 225 -3.93 -19.04 -12.95
CA VAL A 225 -2.94 -17.97 -13.17
C VAL A 225 -3.10 -16.84 -12.16
N TRP A 226 -2.02 -16.09 -11.95
CA TRP A 226 -2.07 -14.79 -11.29
C TRP A 226 -2.23 -13.68 -12.33
N LEU A 227 -3.13 -12.74 -12.04
CA LEU A 227 -3.41 -11.54 -12.84
C LEU A 227 -3.33 -10.30 -11.93
N ASP A 228 -3.03 -9.17 -12.54
CA ASP A 228 -3.15 -7.87 -11.88
C ASP A 228 -4.64 -7.46 -11.83
N GLN A 229 -5.17 -7.16 -10.65
CA GLN A 229 -6.58 -6.77 -10.48
C GLN A 229 -6.95 -5.54 -11.31
N ALA A 230 -6.01 -4.62 -11.60
CA ALA A 230 -6.24 -3.48 -12.49
C ALA A 230 -6.72 -3.89 -13.90
N GLN A 231 -6.60 -5.17 -14.25
CA GLN A 231 -6.91 -5.72 -15.57
C GLN A 231 -8.10 -6.69 -15.52
N VAL A 232 -8.76 -6.83 -14.36
CA VAL A 232 -9.87 -7.75 -14.15
C VAL A 232 -11.00 -7.02 -13.41
N VAL A 233 -12.13 -6.84 -14.08
CA VAL A 233 -13.37 -6.44 -13.39
C VAL A 233 -14.08 -7.68 -12.87
N LEU A 234 -14.59 -7.61 -11.64
CA LEU A 234 -15.29 -8.72 -10.97
C LEU A 234 -16.80 -8.47 -11.01
N GLY A 235 -17.62 -9.46 -10.66
CA GLY A 235 -19.05 -9.26 -10.40
C GLY A 235 -19.92 -9.01 -11.63
N LEU A 236 -19.33 -8.77 -12.81
CA LEU A 236 -20.04 -8.70 -14.09
C LEU A 236 -20.36 -10.11 -14.60
N GLY A 237 -21.26 -10.81 -13.92
CA GLY A 237 -21.83 -12.04 -14.48
C GLY A 237 -22.72 -11.69 -15.67
N ASP A 238 -22.43 -12.27 -16.84
CA ASP A 238 -23.20 -12.22 -18.09
C ASP A 238 -24.09 -10.98 -18.29
N ALA A 239 -23.53 -9.78 -18.15
CA ALA A 239 -24.13 -8.58 -18.72
C ALA A 239 -23.83 -8.61 -20.24
N GLU A 240 -24.52 -9.51 -20.95
CA GLU A 240 -24.76 -9.36 -22.37
C GLU A 240 -25.57 -8.07 -22.56
N GLU A 241 -24.94 -7.03 -23.09
CA GLU A 241 -25.64 -6.05 -23.95
C GLU A 241 -25.73 -6.61 -25.38
#